data_AF-A0A919C7B8-F1
#
_entry.id   AF-A0A919C7B8-F1
#
_cell.length_a   1.000
_cell.length_b   1.000
_cell.length_c   1.000
_cell.angle_alpha   90.00
_cell.angle_beta   90.00
_cell.angle_gamma   90.00
#
_symmetry.space_group_name_H-M   'P 1'
#
loop_
_entity.id
_entity.type
_entity.pdbx_description
1 polymer ?
#
loop_
_entity_poly.entity_id
_entity_poly.type
_entity_poly.pdbx_seq_one_letter_code
_entity_poly.pdbx_strand_id
1 'polypeptide(L)'
;MTVPRTRRMLTAAAGGAAALLACLPGVALAAEGEFSYVYDDAGHRTSLVDPPSGTCILLPGVDQTWMSLPPMIAPHNGTDRRVYVYESKDCTGPSYGIDPMGTEPPLPRVPLRSARFS
;
A
#
# COMPACT_ATOMS: atom_id res chain seq x y z
N MET A 1 -43.13 40.55 52.46
CA MET A 1 -43.52 39.13 52.45
C MET A 1 -42.86 38.46 51.26
N THR A 2 -42.02 37.48 51.54
CA THR A 2 -41.06 36.80 50.67
C THR A 2 -41.74 35.65 49.92
N VAL A 3 -41.58 35.56 48.59
CA VAL A 3 -42.04 34.42 47.79
C VAL A 3 -40.84 33.50 47.48
N PRO A 4 -40.97 32.16 47.65
CA PRO A 4 -39.84 31.24 47.59
C PRO A 4 -39.30 30.98 46.18
N ARG A 5 -37.97 30.84 46.10
CA ARG A 5 -37.21 30.28 44.97
C ARG A 5 -37.42 28.76 44.92
N THR A 6 -37.88 28.23 43.79
CA THR A 6 -37.68 26.80 43.48
C THR A 6 -37.53 26.53 41.98
N ARG A 7 -36.27 26.23 41.62
CA ARG A 7 -35.78 25.24 40.65
C ARG A 7 -36.61 24.98 39.38
N ARG A 8 -36.04 25.37 38.24
CA ARG A 8 -36.02 24.54 37.03
C ARG A 8 -34.61 24.55 36.41
N MET A 9 -33.69 23.88 37.08
CA MET A 9 -32.61 23.20 36.37
C MET A 9 -33.27 21.98 35.72
N LEU A 10 -33.30 21.89 34.39
CA LEU A 10 -33.51 20.67 33.60
C LEU A 10 -33.73 21.04 32.12
N THR A 11 -32.65 21.05 31.36
CA THR A 11 -32.59 20.52 29.98
C THR A 11 -31.13 20.07 29.81
N ALA A 12 -30.78 18.94 30.43
CA ALA A 12 -30.78 17.63 29.78
C ALA A 12 -29.92 17.65 28.50
N ALA A 13 -28.69 17.16 28.70
CA ALA A 13 -27.64 17.04 27.71
C ALA A 13 -28.13 16.30 26.45
N ALA A 14 -28.13 16.99 25.33
CA ALA A 14 -28.30 16.40 24.01
C ALA A 14 -27.17 16.92 23.12
N GLY A 15 -26.06 16.17 23.05
CA GLY A 15 -24.92 16.57 22.24
C GLY A 15 -23.70 15.69 22.49
N GLY A 16 -23.80 14.41 22.19
CA GLY A 16 -22.69 13.48 22.41
C GLY A 16 -22.82 12.21 21.59
N ALA A 17 -23.02 12.33 20.27
CA ALA A 17 -23.09 11.14 19.40
C ALA A 17 -22.56 11.39 17.97
N ALA A 18 -21.60 12.29 17.78
CA ALA A 18 -21.12 12.64 16.43
C ALA A 18 -19.58 12.66 16.25
N ALA A 19 -18.82 11.90 17.04
CA ALA A 19 -17.35 11.94 16.95
C ALA A 19 -16.65 10.57 17.08
N LEU A 20 -17.21 9.50 16.50
CA LEU A 20 -16.54 8.18 16.50
C LEU A 20 -16.16 7.65 15.12
N LEU A 21 -16.34 8.41 14.04
CA LEU A 21 -15.97 7.98 12.68
C LEU A 21 -14.55 8.37 12.24
N ALA A 22 -13.79 9.10 13.07
CA ALA A 22 -12.43 9.56 12.71
C ALA A 22 -11.31 8.54 13.01
N CYS A 23 -11.63 7.37 13.57
CA CYS A 23 -10.66 6.34 13.95
C CYS A 23 -10.83 5.02 13.20
N LEU A 24 -11.14 5.05 11.90
CA LEU A 24 -10.84 3.91 11.04
C LEU A 24 -9.38 4.05 10.61
N PRO A 25 -8.39 3.44 11.31
CA PRO A 25 -7.11 3.22 10.67
C PRO A 25 -7.44 2.48 9.37
N GLY A 26 -7.01 3.05 8.23
CA GLY A 26 -7.32 2.55 6.91
C GLY A 26 -7.17 1.04 6.92
N VAL A 27 -8.26 0.33 6.67
CA VAL A 27 -8.23 -1.12 6.55
C VAL A 27 -7.16 -1.39 5.49
N ALA A 28 -6.07 -2.03 5.88
CA ALA A 28 -5.04 -2.43 4.95
C ALA A 28 -5.68 -3.51 4.08
N LEU A 29 -6.30 -3.09 2.97
CA LEU A 29 -6.77 -4.01 1.95
C LEU A 29 -5.52 -4.64 1.36
N ALA A 30 -5.37 -5.95 1.46
CA ALA A 30 -4.39 -6.65 0.65
C ALA A 30 -4.88 -6.66 -0.80
N ALA A 31 -3.94 -6.63 -1.74
CA ALA A 31 -4.18 -7.06 -3.11
C ALA A 31 -4.18 -8.58 -3.10
N GLU A 32 -5.32 -9.21 -3.35
CA GLU A 32 -5.49 -10.66 -3.31
C GLU A 32 -4.75 -11.30 -4.48
N GLY A 33 -3.95 -12.33 -4.20
CA GLY A 33 -3.17 -13.08 -5.19
C GLY A 33 -1.66 -12.94 -5.02
N GLU A 34 -0.92 -13.09 -6.12
CA GLU A 34 0.53 -13.17 -6.09
C GLU A 34 1.20 -12.21 -7.08
N PHE A 35 2.13 -11.41 -6.59
CA PHE A 35 3.05 -10.65 -7.44
C PHE A 35 4.42 -11.34 -7.46
N SER A 36 4.85 -11.82 -8.62
CA SER A 36 6.08 -12.61 -8.76
C SER A 36 7.09 -11.95 -9.69
N TYR A 37 8.37 -12.20 -9.45
CA TYR A 37 9.45 -11.65 -10.25
C TYR A 37 10.76 -12.43 -10.10
N VAL A 38 11.66 -12.24 -11.08
CA VAL A 38 13.04 -12.72 -11.04
C VAL A 38 13.91 -11.67 -10.36
N TYR A 39 14.71 -12.06 -9.37
CA TYR A 39 15.54 -11.14 -8.58
C TYR A 39 17.04 -11.24 -8.86
N ASP A 40 17.48 -12.20 -9.70
CA ASP A 40 18.87 -12.31 -10.14
C ASP A 40 19.04 -12.85 -11.56
N ASP A 41 20.25 -12.70 -12.10
CA ASP A 41 20.61 -13.16 -13.45
C ASP A 41 20.63 -14.70 -13.57
N ALA A 42 20.65 -15.43 -12.44
CA ALA A 42 20.52 -16.87 -12.42
C ALA A 42 19.07 -17.33 -12.64
N GLY A 43 18.11 -16.40 -12.68
CA GLY A 43 16.70 -16.70 -12.92
C GLY A 43 15.94 -17.12 -11.67
N HIS A 44 16.50 -16.92 -10.48
CA HIS A 44 15.78 -17.21 -9.25
C HIS A 44 14.58 -16.29 -9.08
N ARG A 45 13.47 -16.88 -8.65
CA ARG A 45 12.17 -16.21 -8.52
C ARG A 45 11.77 -16.07 -7.07
N THR A 46 11.05 -15.00 -6.80
CA THR A 46 10.38 -14.75 -5.53
C THR A 46 9.02 -14.12 -5.78
N SER A 47 8.22 -13.99 -4.72
CA SER A 47 6.90 -13.40 -4.81
C SER A 47 6.44 -12.73 -3.51
N LEU A 48 5.47 -11.84 -3.67
CA LEU A 48 4.68 -11.25 -2.61
C LEU A 48 3.27 -11.87 -2.69
N VAL A 49 2.86 -12.54 -1.61
CA VAL A 49 1.52 -13.13 -1.48
C VAL A 49 0.65 -12.17 -0.68
N ASP A 50 -0.52 -11.85 -1.23
CA ASP A 50 -1.49 -10.93 -0.67
C ASP A 50 -0.88 -9.59 -0.17
N PRO A 51 -0.10 -8.86 -1.00
CA PRO A 51 0.63 -7.68 -0.55
C PRO A 51 -0.32 -6.55 -0.12
N PRO A 52 0.01 -5.76 0.93
CA PRO A 52 -0.83 -4.65 1.36
C PRO A 52 -0.94 -3.56 0.28
N SER A 53 -2.18 -3.15 -0.05
CA SER A 53 -2.45 -1.98 -0.87
C SER A 53 -2.08 -0.69 -0.13
N GLY A 54 -1.74 0.34 -0.92
CA GLY A 54 -1.43 1.67 -0.44
C GLY A 54 -0.08 1.81 0.28
N THR A 55 0.61 0.70 0.57
CA THR A 55 1.91 0.69 1.27
C THR A 55 3.06 0.54 0.28
N CYS A 56 4.16 1.25 0.51
CA CYS A 56 5.38 1.07 -0.26
C CYS A 56 6.13 -0.17 0.21
N ILE A 57 6.35 -1.12 -0.68
CA ILE A 57 7.02 -2.37 -0.38
C ILE A 57 8.39 -2.36 -1.03
N LEU A 58 9.44 -2.58 -0.23
CA LEU A 58 10.77 -2.84 -0.74
C LEU A 58 10.84 -4.28 -1.25
N LEU A 59 11.24 -4.47 -2.50
CA LEU A 59 11.21 -5.79 -3.12
C LEU A 59 12.38 -6.66 -2.64
N PRO A 60 12.19 -7.82 -1.97
CA PRO A 60 13.29 -8.69 -1.56
C PRO A 60 14.18 -9.11 -2.74
N GLY A 61 15.49 -9.20 -2.49
CA GLY A 61 16.52 -9.31 -3.52
C GLY A 61 17.38 -8.06 -3.66
N VAL A 62 16.92 -6.91 -3.13
CA VAL A 62 17.79 -5.75 -2.88
C VAL A 62 18.65 -5.96 -1.63
N ASP A 63 19.83 -6.55 -1.80
CA ASP A 63 20.88 -6.43 -0.79
C ASP A 63 21.37 -4.98 -0.68
N GLN A 64 22.09 -4.68 0.40
CA GLN A 64 22.35 -3.31 0.88
C GLN A 64 23.30 -2.48 -0.03
N THR A 65 23.69 -3.02 -1.19
CA THR A 65 24.48 -2.30 -2.20
C THR A 65 23.60 -2.05 -3.43
N TRP A 66 22.71 -1.07 -3.30
CA TRP A 66 21.70 -0.59 -4.27
C TRP A 66 22.21 -0.33 -5.72
N MET A 67 23.52 -0.34 -5.94
CA MET A 67 24.19 -0.09 -7.22
C MET A 67 24.47 -1.34 -8.07
N SER A 68 24.45 -2.56 -7.52
CA SER A 68 24.84 -3.78 -8.28
C SER A 68 23.74 -4.79 -8.52
N LEU A 69 22.51 -4.49 -8.13
CA LEU A 69 21.45 -5.47 -8.20
C LEU A 69 20.84 -5.53 -9.60
N PRO A 70 20.71 -6.75 -10.15
CA PRO A 70 20.11 -6.94 -11.45
C PRO A 70 18.67 -6.41 -11.42
N PRO A 71 18.17 -5.98 -12.59
CA PRO A 71 16.80 -5.52 -12.71
C PRO A 71 15.82 -6.59 -12.26
N MET A 72 14.67 -6.18 -11.74
CA MET A 72 13.53 -7.09 -11.63
C MET A 72 13.17 -7.51 -13.05
N ILE A 73 13.41 -8.77 -13.40
CA ILE A 73 13.13 -9.28 -14.74
C ILE A 73 11.77 -9.97 -14.73
N ALA A 74 10.96 -9.72 -15.77
CA ALA A 74 9.69 -10.40 -15.98
C ALA A 74 8.71 -10.34 -14.79
N PRO A 75 8.38 -9.14 -14.25
CA PRO A 75 7.34 -9.04 -13.25
C PRO A 75 6.00 -9.56 -13.78
N HIS A 76 5.30 -10.31 -12.95
CA HIS A 76 3.94 -10.75 -13.20
C HIS A 76 3.05 -10.34 -12.04
N ASN A 77 2.01 -9.59 -12.35
CA ASN A 77 1.00 -9.18 -11.41
C ASN A 77 -0.19 -10.13 -11.49
N GLY A 78 -0.16 -11.21 -10.71
CA GLY A 78 -1.29 -12.13 -10.53
C GLY A 78 -2.25 -11.69 -9.43
N THR A 79 -2.22 -10.41 -9.01
CA THR A 79 -3.14 -9.88 -7.99
C THR A 79 -4.38 -9.25 -8.61
N ASP A 80 -5.42 -9.03 -7.79
CA ASP A 80 -6.64 -8.30 -8.15
C ASP A 80 -6.46 -6.77 -8.24
N ARG A 81 -5.28 -6.25 -7.88
CA ARG A 81 -4.97 -4.80 -7.90
C ARG A 81 -3.91 -4.46 -8.93
N ARG A 82 -3.95 -3.21 -9.39
CA ARG A 82 -2.86 -2.66 -10.19
C ARG A 82 -1.65 -2.47 -9.29
N VAL A 83 -0.46 -2.83 -9.79
CA VAL A 83 0.81 -2.56 -9.12
C VAL A 83 1.59 -1.49 -9.88
N TYR A 84 2.15 -0.55 -9.13
CA TYR A 84 3.14 0.40 -9.61
C TYR A 84 4.51 -0.01 -9.11
N VAL A 85 5.45 -0.20 -10.04
CA VAL A 85 6.84 -0.56 -9.72
C VAL A 85 7.74 0.64 -10.01
N TYR A 86 8.70 0.88 -9.12
CA TYR A 86 9.51 2.10 -9.09
C TYR A 86 11.00 1.77 -9.14
N GLU A 87 11.77 2.62 -9.80
CA GLU A 87 13.25 2.56 -9.78
C GLU A 87 13.82 3.01 -8.42
N SER A 88 13.06 3.78 -7.65
CA SER A 88 13.46 4.21 -6.30
C SER A 88 12.97 3.22 -5.22
N LYS A 89 13.61 3.26 -4.05
CA LYS A 89 13.22 2.44 -2.89
C LYS A 89 11.98 2.95 -2.15
N ASP A 90 11.60 4.20 -2.37
CA ASP A 90 10.60 4.92 -1.56
C ASP A 90 9.26 5.12 -2.32
N CYS A 91 9.02 4.36 -3.40
CA CYS A 91 7.84 4.48 -4.26
C CYS A 91 7.61 5.91 -4.80
N THR A 92 8.71 6.54 -5.25
CA THR A 92 8.71 7.87 -5.85
C THR A 92 9.44 7.87 -7.20
N GLY A 93 9.23 8.92 -8.01
CA GLY A 93 9.92 9.08 -9.28
C GLY A 93 9.37 8.19 -10.40
N PRO A 94 10.21 7.80 -11.38
CA PRO A 94 9.80 6.97 -12.51
C PRO A 94 9.14 5.68 -12.06
N SER A 95 7.99 5.36 -12.67
CA SER A 95 7.22 4.17 -12.35
C SER A 95 6.50 3.62 -13.55
N TYR A 96 6.19 2.33 -13.47
CA TYR A 96 5.45 1.60 -14.48
C TYR A 96 4.27 0.88 -13.82
N GLY A 97 3.09 0.98 -14.44
CA GLY A 97 1.90 0.29 -13.97
C GLY A 97 1.75 -1.07 -14.65
N ILE A 98 1.45 -2.11 -13.88
CA ILE A 98 1.08 -3.43 -14.37
C ILE A 98 -0.34 -3.71 -13.92
N ASP A 99 -1.23 -3.95 -14.89
CA ASP A 99 -2.64 -4.23 -14.62
C ASP A 99 -2.86 -5.52 -13.82
N PRO A 100 -4.00 -5.66 -13.13
CA PRO A 100 -4.40 -6.93 -12.52
C PRO A 100 -4.32 -8.08 -13.52
N MET A 101 -3.84 -9.23 -13.07
CA MET A 101 -3.57 -10.41 -13.92
C MET A 101 -2.65 -10.11 -15.13
N GLY A 102 -1.87 -9.03 -15.05
CA GLY A 102 -1.00 -8.55 -16.12
C GLY A 102 0.43 -9.10 -16.04
N THR A 103 1.10 -9.10 -17.19
CA THR A 103 2.53 -9.36 -17.29
C THR A 103 3.30 -8.06 -17.53
N GLU A 104 4.62 -8.14 -17.38
CA GLU A 104 5.58 -7.07 -17.69
C GLU A 104 5.13 -6.14 -18.85
N PRO A 105 4.98 -4.82 -18.59
CA PRO A 105 4.94 -3.81 -19.64
C PRO A 105 6.25 -3.87 -20.44
N PRO A 106 6.38 -3.31 -21.65
CA PRO A 106 7.69 -3.18 -22.29
C PRO A 106 8.59 -2.25 -21.45
N LEU A 107 9.23 -2.81 -20.42
CA LEU A 107 10.09 -2.08 -19.50
C LEU A 107 11.47 -1.98 -20.13
N PRO A 108 12.14 -0.81 -20.02
CA PRO A 108 13.58 -0.81 -20.17
C PRO A 108 14.18 -1.75 -19.10
N ARG A 109 15.37 -2.33 -19.33
CA ARG A 109 16.08 -3.14 -18.32
C ARG A 109 16.57 -2.25 -17.17
N VAL A 110 15.64 -1.65 -16.44
CA VAL A 110 15.91 -0.74 -15.33
C VAL A 110 15.74 -1.47 -14.02
N PRO A 111 16.63 -1.19 -13.05
CA PRO A 111 16.51 -1.76 -11.73
C PRO A 111 15.28 -1.23 -10.99
N LEU A 112 14.26 -2.06 -10.84
CA LEU A 112 13.11 -1.79 -9.98
C LEU A 112 13.45 -2.15 -8.53
N ARG A 113 13.00 -1.32 -7.60
CA ARG A 113 13.42 -1.34 -6.19
C ARG A 113 12.24 -1.42 -5.23
N SER A 114 11.11 -0.81 -5.59
CA SER A 114 9.91 -0.84 -4.76
C SER A 114 8.63 -1.01 -5.56
N ALA A 115 7.56 -1.46 -4.89
CA ALA A 115 6.24 -1.67 -5.46
C ALA A 115 5.15 -1.10 -4.56
N ARG A 116 4.05 -0.62 -5.17
CA ARG A 116 2.85 -0.17 -4.47
C ARG A 116 1.60 -0.65 -5.20
N PHE A 117 0.71 -1.32 -4.46
CA PHE A 117 -0.57 -1.83 -4.96
C PHE A 117 -1.69 -0.81 -4.69
N SER A 118 -2.65 -0.70 -5.61
CA SER A 118 -3.80 0.22 -5.49
C SER A 118 -4.89 -0.28 -4.56
#